data_AF-H5Y4B4-F1
#
_entry.id   AF-H5Y4B4-F1
#
_cell.length_a   1.000
_cell.length_b   1.000
_cell.length_c   1.000
_cell.angle_alpha   90.00
_cell.angle_beta   90.00
_cell.angle_gamma   90.00
#
_symmetry.space_group_name_H-M   'P 1'
#
loop_
_entity.id
_entity.type
_entity.pdbx_description
1 polymer ?
#
loop_
_entity_poly.entity_id
_entity_poly.type
_entity_poly.pdbx_seq_one_letter_code
_entity_poly.pdbx_strand_id
1 'polypeptide(L)' 'MFLVTWIEGEEVNYRVVKKQELPKVMAILGQHAIIQQI' A
#
# COMPACT_ATOMS: atom_id res chain seq x y z
N MET A 1 -10.21 -6.78 3.14
CA MET A 1 -8.73 -6.64 3.03
C MET A 1 -8.43 -5.36 2.27
N PHE A 2 -7.16 -4.98 2.12
CA PHE A 2 -6.78 -3.82 1.33
C PHE A 2 -5.69 -4.19 0.33
N LEU A 3 -5.88 -3.81 -0.94
CA LEU A 3 -4.82 -3.78 -1.93
C LEU A 3 -4.14 -2.41 -1.82
N VAL A 4 -2.84 -2.41 -1.57
CA VAL A 4 -2.01 -1.22 -1.54
C VAL A 4 -1.11 -1.26 -2.76
N THR A 5 -1.16 -0.23 -3.59
CA THR A 5 -0.34 -0.09 -4.81
C THR A 5 0.47 1.19 -4.72
N TRP A 6 1.76 1.14 -5.02
CA TRP A 6 2.65 2.31 -4.99
C TRP A 6 3.66 2.25 -6.13
N ILE A 7 4.32 3.38 -6.39
CA ILE A 7 5.38 3.49 -7.39
C ILE A 7 6.72 3.59 -6.67
N GLU A 8 7.68 2.78 -7.10
CA GLU A 8 9.07 2.84 -6.64
C GLU A 8 9.98 2.98 -7.87
N GLY A 9 10.51 4.19 -8.08
CA GLY A 9 11.18 4.52 -9.33
C GLY A 9 10.22 4.47 -10.53
N GLU A 10 10.48 3.56 -11.46
CA GLU A 10 9.63 3.30 -12.63
C GLU A 10 8.74 2.05 -12.45
N GLU A 11 8.87 1.35 -11.33
CA GLU A 11 8.15 0.10 -11.07
C GLU A 11 6.86 0.33 -10.27
N VAL A 12 5.80 -0.38 -10.67
CA VAL A 12 4.53 -0.43 -9.95
C VAL A 12 4.55 -1.65 -9.03
N ASN A 13 4.50 -1.40 -7.73
CA ASN A 13 4.48 -2.42 -6.70
C ASN A 13 3.10 -2.54 -6.06
N TYR A 14 2.76 -3.74 -5.57
CA TYR A 14 1.49 -3.97 -4.88
C TYR A 14 1.59 -5.01 -3.77
N ARG A 15 0.70 -4.89 -2.77
CA ARG A 15 0.57 -5.85 -1.68
C ARG A 15 -0.84 -5.88 -1.13
N VAL A 16 -1.33 -7.08 -0.81
CA VAL A 16 -2.58 -7.26 -0.06
C VAL A 16 -2.28 -7.31 1.44
N VAL A 17 -3.00 -6.52 2.23
CA VAL A 17 -2.77 -6.39 3.68
C VAL A 17 -4.09 -6.40 4.46
N LYS A 18 -4.04 -6.84 5.72
CA LYS A 18 -5.19 -6.73 6.63
C LYS A 18 -5.30 -5.31 7.19
N LYS A 19 -6.49 -4.95 7.69
CA LYS A 19 -6.76 -3.63 8.29
C LYS A 19 -5.73 -3.23 9.37
N GLN A 20 -5.32 -4.20 10.20
CA GLN A 20 -4.36 -3.99 11.28
C GLN A 20 -2.92 -3.72 10.79
N GLU A 21 -2.58 -4.12 9.56
CA GLU A 21 -1.24 -3.95 8.98
C GLU A 21 -1.13 -2.67 8.15
N LEU A 22 -2.27 -2.12 7.72
CA LEU A 22 -2.35 -0.93 6.87
C LEU A 22 -1.60 0.29 7.45
N PRO A 23 -1.73 0.65 8.75
CA PRO A 23 -0.99 1.79 9.30
C PRO A 23 0.53 1.62 9.21
N LYS A 24 1.02 0.39 9.40
CA LYS A 24 2.45 0.07 9.32
C LYS A 24 2.98 0.21 7.88
N VAL A 25 2.19 -0.22 6.91
CA VAL A 25 2.53 -0.13 5.49
C VAL A 25 2.53 1.33 5.03
N MET A 26 1.52 2.11 5.44
CA MET A 26 1.45 3.54 5.13
C MET A 26 2.61 4.34 5.74
N ALA A 27 3.11 3.94 6.92
CA ALA A 27 4.29 4.57 7.50
C ALA A 27 5.58 4.34 6.67
N ILE A 28 5.65 3.24 5.92
CA ILE A 28 6.81 2.91 5.06
C ILE A 28 6.68 3.60 3.70
N LEU A 29 5.50 3.52 3.08
CA LEU A 29 5.26 4.01 1.71
C LEU A 29 5.00 5.53 1.66
N GLY A 30 4.74 6.15 2.81
CA GLY A 30 4.39 7.56 2.90
C GLY A 30 3.04 7.87 2.25
N GLN A 31 2.97 9.00 1.53
CA GLN A 31 1.70 9.52 0.98
C GLN A 31 1.42 9.08 -0.47
N HIS A 32 2.33 8.35 -1.12
CA HIS A 32 2.23 8.01 -2.54
C HIS A 32 1.80 6.55 -2.74
N ALA A 33 0.62 6.20 -2.25
CA ALA A 33 0.02 4.90 -2.44
C ALA A 33 -1.50 4.98 -2.68
N ILE A 34 -2.01 4.10 -3.54
CA ILE A 34 -3.44 3.87 -3.73
C ILE A 34 -3.86 2.74 -2.81
N ILE A 35 -4.92 2.97 -2.03
CA ILE A 35 -5.50 1.98 -1.13
C ILE A 35 -6.89 1.61 -1.63
N GLN A 36 -7.08 0.35 -1.99
CA GLN A 36 -8.38 -0.18 -2.44
C GLN A 36 -8.89 -1.23 -1.45
N GLN A 37 -10.13 -1.08 -0.99
CA GLN A 37 -10.79 -2.13 -0.21
C GLN A 37 -11.22 -3.28 -1.14
N ILE A 38 -10.91 -4.50 -0.72
CA ILE A 38 -11.25 -5.77 -1.38
C ILE A 38 -11.88 -6.75 -0.41
#